data_AF-A0A6H0T5S4-F1
#
_entry.id   AF-A0A6H0T5S4-F1
#
_cell.length_a   1.000
_cell.length_b   1.000
_cell.length_c   1.000
_cell.angle_alpha   90.00
_cell.angle_beta   90.00
_cell.angle_gamma   90.00
#
_symmetry.space_group_name_H-M   'P 1'
#
loop_
_entity.id
_entity.type
_entity.pdbx_description
1 polymer ?
#
loop_
_entity_poly.entity_id
_entity_poly.type
_entity_poly.pdbx_seq_one_letter_code
_entity_poly.pdbx_strand_id
1 'polypeptide(L)'
;MLTEKNNGPLFPSFNLNHIEQFAYMPYLSKLRLLCLDLKKIPDGLDKFTHLLHLELSGNVKLGDENIEKEIEKLFKLAKALPQLEHLQIEYTPLAHYFKENQSKLDELKSLIPRCKIEI
;
A
#
# COMPACT_ATOMS: atom_id res chain seq x y z
N MET A 1 13.73 35.51 -21.22
CA MET A 1 12.96 34.27 -21.05
C MET A 1 12.79 34.01 -19.58
N LEU A 2 11.61 34.29 -19.03
CA LEU A 2 11.23 33.92 -17.67
C LEU A 2 10.67 32.50 -17.74
N THR A 3 11.36 31.52 -17.17
CA THR A 3 10.75 30.20 -16.93
C THR A 3 9.99 30.28 -15.61
N GLU A 4 8.67 30.23 -15.72
CA GLU A 4 7.77 30.14 -14.59
C GLU A 4 8.11 28.88 -13.77
N LYS A 5 8.57 29.08 -12.54
CA LYS A 5 8.60 28.01 -11.54
C LYS A 5 7.15 27.68 -11.23
N ASN A 6 6.71 26.53 -11.72
CA ASN A 6 5.44 25.90 -11.37
C ASN A 6 5.46 25.55 -9.87
N ASN A 7 5.19 26.54 -9.02
CA ASN A 7 4.89 26.35 -7.61
C ASN A 7 3.42 25.92 -7.52
N GLY A 8 3.14 24.67 -7.91
CA GLY A 8 1.89 24.03 -7.53
C GLY A 8 1.72 24.10 -6.00
N PRO A 9 0.47 24.05 -5.48
CA PRO A 9 0.25 24.13 -4.05
C PRO A 9 1.09 23.06 -3.33
N LEU A 10 2.00 23.53 -2.47
CA LEU A 10 2.66 22.72 -1.46
C LEU A 10 1.57 22.25 -0.49
N PHE A 11 0.84 21.20 -0.87
CA PHE A 11 0.13 20.40 0.10
C PHE A 11 1.19 19.96 1.12
N PRO A 12 0.98 20.15 2.44
CA PRO A 12 1.90 19.61 3.43
C PRO A 12 2.07 18.13 3.12
N SER A 13 3.30 17.71 2.81
CA SER A 13 3.59 16.32 2.53
C SER A 13 3.20 15.54 3.78
N PHE A 14 2.17 14.71 3.67
CA PHE A 14 1.76 13.85 4.77
C PHE A 14 2.86 12.81 4.94
N ASN A 15 3.69 13.01 5.96
CA ASN A 15 4.85 12.17 6.21
C ASN A 15 4.40 10.84 6.82
N LEU A 16 4.38 9.78 6.01
CA LEU A 16 4.08 8.42 6.47
C LEU A 16 5.30 7.71 7.08
N ASN A 17 6.44 8.39 7.21
CA ASN A 17 7.54 7.87 8.02
C ASN A 17 7.06 7.84 9.47
N HIS A 18 7.19 6.68 10.12
CA HIS A 18 6.69 6.40 11.46
C HIS A 18 5.18 6.15 11.58
N ILE A 19 4.51 5.71 10.51
CA ILE A 19 3.07 5.38 10.56
C ILE A 19 2.75 4.35 11.67
N GLU A 20 3.71 3.48 12.03
CA GLU A 20 3.58 2.52 13.12
C GLU A 20 3.26 3.15 14.48
N GLN A 21 3.52 4.45 14.66
CA GLN A 21 3.13 5.15 15.88
C GLN A 21 1.61 5.14 16.09
N PHE A 22 0.81 4.90 15.04
CA PHE A 22 -0.64 4.78 15.14
C PHE A 22 -1.12 3.33 15.37
N ALA A 23 -0.20 2.35 15.36
CA ALA A 23 -0.54 0.95 15.51
C ALA A 23 -1.10 0.60 16.90
N TYR A 24 -0.87 1.44 17.92
CA TYR A 24 -1.45 1.25 19.26
C TYR A 24 -2.96 1.52 19.31
N MET A 25 -3.55 2.14 18.27
CA MET A 25 -4.96 2.48 18.25
C MET A 25 -5.81 1.20 18.21
N PRO A 26 -6.52 0.83 19.29
CA PRO A 26 -7.12 -0.50 19.42
C PRO A 26 -8.28 -0.75 18.45
N TYR A 27 -8.79 0.30 17.80
CA TYR A 27 -9.95 0.24 16.91
C TYR A 27 -9.63 0.66 15.47
N LEU A 28 -8.35 0.84 15.12
CA LEU A 28 -7.99 1.22 13.76
C LEU A 28 -8.05 0.01 12.84
N SER A 29 -9.25 -0.27 12.34
CA SER A 29 -9.54 -1.40 11.44
C SER A 29 -9.46 -1.04 9.96
N LYS A 30 -9.47 0.26 9.61
CA LYS A 30 -9.43 0.72 8.23
C LYS A 30 -8.40 1.84 8.07
N LEU A 31 -7.46 1.64 7.14
CA LEU A 31 -6.45 2.62 6.75
C LEU A 31 -6.54 2.89 5.25
N ARG A 32 -6.72 4.16 4.89
CA ARG A 32 -6.85 4.61 3.50
C ARG A 32 -5.73 5.59 3.18
N LEU A 33 -4.89 5.23 2.22
CA LEU A 33 -3.78 6.03 1.73
C LEU A 33 -3.94 6.20 0.22
N LEU A 34 -5.00 6.89 -0.19
CA LEU A 34 -5.43 6.98 -1.59
C LEU A 34 -4.80 8.18 -2.29
N CYS A 35 -4.33 7.98 -3.53
CA CYS A 35 -3.84 9.06 -4.40
C CYS A 35 -2.79 9.99 -3.73
N LEU A 36 -1.90 9.42 -2.90
CA LEU A 36 -0.87 10.16 -2.17
C LEU A 36 0.49 10.15 -2.88
N ASP A 37 0.54 9.66 -4.12
CA ASP A 37 1.78 9.53 -4.89
C ASP A 37 2.85 8.68 -4.17
N LEU A 38 2.41 7.70 -3.38
CA LEU A 38 3.33 6.82 -2.66
C LEU A 38 4.20 6.05 -3.64
N LYS A 39 5.51 6.14 -3.43
CA LYS A 39 6.49 5.37 -4.19
C LYS A 39 6.76 3.99 -3.61
N LYS A 40 6.55 3.85 -2.30
CA LYS A 40 6.77 2.64 -1.52
C LYS A 40 5.62 2.43 -0.55
N ILE A 41 5.35 1.17 -0.21
CA ILE A 41 4.51 0.78 0.89
C ILE A 41 5.15 1.33 2.17
N PRO A 42 4.41 2.11 2.99
CA PRO A 42 4.92 2.64 4.25
C PRO A 42 5.44 1.53 5.15
N ASP A 43 6.64 1.73 5.68
CA ASP A 43 7.25 0.80 6.62
C ASP A 43 6.43 0.81 7.93
N GLY A 44 6.31 -0.34 8.61
CA GLY A 44 5.59 -0.43 9.89
C GLY A 44 4.09 -0.70 9.81
N LEU A 45 3.52 -0.84 8.59
CA LEU A 45 2.13 -1.28 8.40
C LEU A 45 1.84 -2.68 8.98
N ASP A 46 2.87 -3.53 9.13
CA ASP A 46 2.78 -4.85 9.75
C ASP A 46 2.42 -4.81 11.24
N LYS A 47 2.53 -3.63 11.88
CA LYS A 47 2.21 -3.47 13.31
C LYS A 47 0.73 -3.23 13.59
N PHE A 48 -0.09 -2.96 12.58
CA PHE A 48 -1.52 -2.67 12.76
C PHE A 48 -2.32 -3.97 12.92
N THR A 49 -2.19 -4.62 14.07
CA THR A 49 -2.75 -5.97 14.35
C THR A 49 -4.27 -6.05 14.30
N HIS A 50 -4.97 -4.91 14.32
CA HIS A 50 -6.44 -4.83 14.18
C HIS A 50 -6.90 -4.39 12.79
N LEU A 51 -5.98 -4.17 11.84
CA LEU A 51 -6.32 -3.72 10.50
C LEU A 51 -7.03 -4.82 9.73
N LEU A 52 -8.19 -4.47 9.18
CA LEU A 52 -9.04 -5.32 8.35
C LEU A 52 -9.10 -4.80 6.91
N HIS A 53 -8.97 -3.48 6.71
CA HIS A 53 -9.07 -2.83 5.40
C HIS A 53 -7.84 -1.95 5.14
N LEU A 54 -7.09 -2.26 4.09
CA LEU A 54 -5.97 -1.45 3.61
C LEU A 54 -6.25 -0.98 2.17
N GLU A 55 -6.38 0.33 1.97
CA GLU A 55 -6.57 0.92 0.65
C GLU A 55 -5.33 1.74 0.26
N LEU A 56 -4.65 1.31 -0.80
CA LEU A 56 -3.48 1.96 -1.40
C LEU A 56 -3.74 2.38 -2.86
N SER A 57 -5.00 2.34 -3.31
CA SER A 57 -5.35 2.61 -4.70
C SER A 57 -4.97 4.02 -5.15
N GLY A 58 -4.63 4.15 -6.44
CA GLY A 58 -4.29 5.43 -7.05
C GLY A 58 -2.92 5.98 -6.67
N ASN A 59 -2.08 5.22 -5.94
CA ASN A 59 -0.67 5.55 -5.79
C ASN A 59 0.10 5.10 -7.03
N VAL A 60 0.03 5.92 -8.08
CA VAL A 60 0.52 5.58 -9.42
C VAL A 60 2.03 5.33 -9.51
N LYS A 61 2.79 5.64 -8.46
CA LYS A 61 4.24 5.41 -8.35
C LYS A 61 4.63 4.23 -7.45
N LEU A 62 3.65 3.53 -6.89
CA LEU A 62 3.87 2.53 -5.85
C LEU A 62 4.54 1.28 -6.43
N GLY A 63 5.87 1.19 -6.27
CA GLY A 63 6.71 0.14 -6.84
C GLY A 63 7.56 0.57 -8.03
N ASP A 64 7.47 1.82 -8.49
CA ASP A 64 8.23 2.31 -9.66
C ASP A 64 9.75 2.22 -9.48
N GLU A 65 10.25 2.42 -8.26
CA GLU A 65 11.69 2.42 -7.99
C GLU A 65 12.25 0.99 -7.81
N ASN A 66 11.46 0.09 -7.21
CA ASN A 66 11.85 -1.30 -6.99
C ASN A 66 10.61 -2.17 -6.71
N ILE A 67 10.00 -2.70 -7.77
CA ILE A 67 8.77 -3.47 -7.68
C ILE A 67 8.94 -4.76 -6.85
N GLU A 68 10.08 -5.45 -7.01
CA GLU A 68 10.37 -6.72 -6.31
C GLU A 68 10.39 -6.53 -4.79
N LYS A 69 11.04 -5.47 -4.31
CA LYS A 69 11.08 -5.12 -2.89
C LYS A 69 9.70 -4.79 -2.32
N GLU A 70 8.87 -4.09 -3.09
CA GLU A 70 7.52 -3.73 -2.66
C GLU A 70 6.56 -4.94 -2.68
N ILE A 71 6.77 -5.89 -3.58
CA ILE A 71 6.10 -7.20 -3.55
C ILE A 71 6.50 -8.00 -2.31
N GLU A 72 7.79 -8.09 -1.98
CA GLU A 72 8.27 -8.76 -0.76
C GLU A 72 7.65 -8.15 0.50
N LYS A 73 7.57 -6.82 0.56
CA LYS A 73 6.87 -6.11 1.64
C LYS A 73 5.40 -6.47 1.70
N LEU A 74 4.71 -6.51 0.56
CA LEU A 74 3.29 -6.89 0.53
C LEU A 74 3.08 -8.34 1.02
N PHE A 75 3.96 -9.26 0.65
CA PHE A 75 3.96 -10.63 1.18
C PHE A 75 4.20 -10.68 2.69
N LYS A 76 5.14 -9.87 3.20
CA LYS A 76 5.38 -9.74 4.64
C LYS A 76 4.14 -9.20 5.35
N LEU A 77 3.48 -8.18 4.78
CA LEU A 77 2.23 -7.63 5.31
C LEU A 77 1.12 -8.67 5.34
N ALA A 78 0.92 -9.42 4.27
CA ALA A 78 -0.09 -10.49 4.21
C ALA A 78 0.16 -11.56 5.28
N LYS A 79 1.42 -11.94 5.52
CA LYS A 79 1.81 -12.87 6.60
C LYS A 79 1.57 -12.30 8.00
N ALA A 80 1.83 -11.02 8.19
CA ALA A 80 1.67 -10.34 9.48
C ALA A 80 0.21 -10.02 9.81
N LEU A 81 -0.63 -9.85 8.78
CA LEU A 81 -2.02 -9.44 8.88
C LEU A 81 -2.95 -10.47 8.20
N PRO A 82 -2.95 -11.75 8.64
CA PRO A 82 -3.79 -12.80 8.03
C PRO A 82 -5.29 -12.53 8.16
N GLN A 83 -5.69 -11.59 9.04
CA GLN A 83 -7.05 -11.14 9.26
C GLN A 83 -7.54 -10.09 8.26
N LEU A 84 -6.70 -9.58 7.35
CA LEU A 84 -7.14 -8.61 6.35
C LEU A 84 -8.34 -9.15 5.57
N GLU A 85 -9.37 -8.33 5.47
CA GLU A 85 -10.61 -8.62 4.73
C GLU A 85 -10.62 -7.90 3.39
N HIS A 86 -9.97 -6.74 3.28
CA HIS A 86 -9.92 -5.93 2.07
C HIS A 86 -8.52 -5.36 1.83
N LEU A 87 -7.98 -5.60 0.65
CA LEU A 87 -6.75 -5.01 0.14
C LEU A 87 -7.02 -4.40 -1.24
N GLN A 88 -6.94 -3.08 -1.35
CA GLN A 88 -7.09 -2.40 -2.63
C GLN A 88 -5.75 -1.79 -3.06
N ILE A 89 -5.25 -2.22 -4.22
CA ILE A 89 -4.04 -1.69 -4.86
C ILE A 89 -4.30 -1.32 -6.32
N GLU A 90 -5.56 -1.14 -6.72
CA GLU A 90 -5.94 -0.72 -8.07
C GLU A 90 -5.23 0.57 -8.47
N TYR A 91 -4.93 0.71 -9.77
CA TYR A 91 -4.24 1.87 -10.32
C TYR A 91 -2.84 2.10 -9.69
N THR A 92 -2.13 1.01 -9.40
CA THR A 92 -0.73 1.04 -8.96
C THR A 92 0.14 0.13 -9.85
N PRO A 93 1.46 0.36 -9.92
CA PRO A 93 2.40 -0.57 -10.55
C PRO A 93 2.32 -1.99 -9.97
N LEU A 94 2.07 -2.14 -8.66
CA LEU A 94 1.84 -3.44 -8.03
C LEU A 94 0.62 -4.18 -8.62
N ALA A 95 -0.49 -3.48 -8.83
CA ALA A 95 -1.67 -4.06 -9.47
C ALA A 95 -1.37 -4.58 -10.89
N HIS A 96 -0.64 -3.79 -11.68
CA HIS A 96 -0.21 -4.20 -13.01
C HIS A 96 0.67 -5.45 -12.95
N TYR A 97 1.65 -5.48 -12.03
CA TYR A 97 2.50 -6.64 -11.81
C TYR A 97 1.69 -7.90 -11.52
N PHE A 98 0.71 -7.85 -10.60
CA PHE A 98 -0.10 -9.02 -10.26
C PHE A 98 -1.03 -9.47 -11.38
N LYS A 99 -1.52 -8.55 -12.23
CA LYS A 99 -2.28 -8.90 -13.44
C LYS A 99 -1.45 -9.70 -14.45
N GLU A 100 -0.16 -9.42 -14.54
CA GLU A 100 0.78 -10.14 -15.42
C GLU A 100 1.40 -11.38 -14.76
N ASN A 101 1.40 -11.46 -13.43
CA ASN A 101 2.06 -12.50 -12.64
C ASN A 101 1.05 -13.25 -11.76
N GLN A 102 0.14 -14.01 -12.39
CA GLN A 102 -0.96 -14.69 -11.70
C GLN A 102 -0.48 -15.65 -10.59
N SER A 103 0.65 -16.34 -10.77
CA SER A 103 1.22 -17.23 -9.74
C SER A 103 1.59 -16.48 -8.45
N LYS A 104 2.08 -15.24 -8.58
CA LYS A 104 2.38 -14.37 -7.43
C LYS A 104 1.12 -13.84 -6.77
N LEU A 105 0.09 -13.57 -7.56
CA LEU A 105 -1.22 -13.21 -7.01
C LEU A 105 -1.84 -14.39 -6.24
N ASP A 106 -1.71 -15.61 -6.76
CA ASP A 106 -2.20 -16.82 -6.08
C ASP A 106 -1.42 -17.09 -4.79
N GLU A 107 -0.09 -16.88 -4.80
CA GLU A 107 0.72 -16.90 -3.58
C GLU A 107 0.20 -15.88 -2.56
N LEU A 108 -0.09 -14.64 -2.97
CA LEU A 108 -0.59 -13.59 -2.08
C LEU A 108 -1.97 -13.98 -1.51
N LYS A 109 -2.89 -14.45 -2.36
CA LYS A 109 -4.21 -14.95 -1.95
C LYS A 109 -4.08 -16.11 -0.96
N SER A 110 -3.09 -16.99 -1.10
CA SER A 110 -2.89 -18.11 -0.17
C SER A 110 -2.55 -17.67 1.26
N LEU A 111 -1.92 -16.51 1.42
CA LEU A 111 -1.53 -15.95 2.73
C LEU A 111 -2.69 -15.23 3.43
N ILE A 112 -3.59 -14.65 2.64
CA ILE A 112 -4.77 -13.90 3.10
C ILE A 112 -6.03 -14.44 2.38
N PRO A 113 -6.42 -15.71 2.60
CA PRO A 113 -7.42 -16.41 1.78
C PRO A 113 -8.84 -15.86 1.93
N ARG A 114 -9.10 -15.05 2.95
CA ARG A 114 -10.39 -14.38 3.18
C ARG A 114 -10.39 -12.93 2.73
N CYS A 115 -9.25 -12.40 2.29
CA CYS A 115 -9.11 -11.03 1.84
C CYS A 115 -9.62 -10.88 0.40
N LYS A 116 -10.52 -9.92 0.20
CA LYS A 116 -10.85 -9.43 -1.13
C LYS A 116 -9.71 -8.53 -1.61
N ILE A 117 -9.00 -8.98 -2.63
CA ILE A 117 -7.92 -8.24 -3.28
C ILE A 117 -8.45 -7.58 -4.55
N GLU A 118 -8.35 -6.25 -4.63
CA GLU A 118 -8.74 -5.46 -5.81
C GLU A 118 -7.47 -4.90 -6.48
N ILE A 119 -7.27 -5.26 -7.75
CA ILE A 119 -6.07 -4.98 -8.57
C ILE A 119 -6.45 -4.40 -9.94
#